data_AF-A0A2E8E6A1-F1
#
_entry.id   AF-A0A2E8E6A1-F1
#
_cell.length_a   1.000
_cell.length_b   1.000
_cell.length_c   1.000
_cell.angle_alpha   90.00
_cell.angle_beta   90.00
_cell.angle_gamma   90.00
#
_symmetry.space_group_name_H-M   'P 1'
#
loop_
_entity.id
_entity.type
_entity.pdbx_description
1 polymer ?
#
loop_
_entity_poly.entity_id
_entity_poly.type
_entity_poly.pdbx_seq_one_letter_code
_entity_poly.pdbx_strand_id
1 'polypeptide(L)'
;MTTAQALAYVCSHGVVLESASGPLPSLAAAIVGEPIRGSWWGHPQGQQIFQITRAVRKSKSILVCRLFKGKVTLVHQRLWPAVVRVADRFPSTHLTWIVEIHATAGHHRVEETPFPDWVPARVLTQAASLSEQKAQRALGRWGP
;
A
#
# COMPACT_ATOMS: atom_id res chain seq x y z
N MET A 1 10.03 7.23 -14.21
CA MET A 1 8.99 6.19 -14.06
C MET A 1 7.61 6.76 -14.38
N THR A 2 6.69 5.99 -14.98
CA THR A 2 5.27 6.35 -15.23
C THR A 2 4.34 5.73 -14.18
N THR A 3 3.07 6.17 -14.11
CA THR A 3 2.06 5.56 -13.22
C THR A 3 1.83 4.08 -13.53
N ALA A 4 1.81 3.69 -14.81
CA ALA A 4 1.65 2.29 -15.20
C ALA A 4 2.84 1.44 -14.71
N GLN A 5 4.07 1.94 -14.86
CA GLN A 5 5.26 1.29 -14.32
C GLN A 5 5.22 1.20 -12.79
N ALA A 6 4.72 2.23 -12.12
CA ALA A 6 4.55 2.22 -10.67
C ALA A 6 3.53 1.17 -10.19
N LEU A 7 2.39 1.05 -10.88
CA LEU A 7 1.40 0.01 -10.57
C LEU A 7 1.96 -1.39 -10.83
N ALA A 8 2.72 -1.57 -11.92
CA ALA A 8 3.41 -2.83 -12.21
C ALA A 8 4.45 -3.17 -11.13
N TYR A 9 5.18 -2.16 -10.63
CA TYR A 9 6.13 -2.31 -9.52
C TYR A 9 5.44 -2.77 -8.24
N VAL A 10 4.30 -2.18 -7.88
CA VAL A 10 3.52 -2.62 -6.71
C VAL A 10 2.91 -4.00 -6.92
N CYS A 11 2.47 -4.31 -8.15
CA CYS A 11 1.96 -5.64 -8.49
C CYS A 11 3.04 -6.73 -8.32
N SER A 12 4.25 -6.50 -8.85
CA SER A 12 5.33 -7.49 -8.80
C SER A 12 5.77 -7.77 -7.36
N HIS A 13 6.00 -6.72 -6.56
CA HIS A 13 6.41 -6.86 -5.16
C HIS A 13 5.24 -7.27 -4.24
N GLY A 14 4.00 -6.93 -4.60
CA GLY A 14 2.80 -7.19 -3.82
C GLY A 14 2.59 -6.18 -2.70
N VAL A 15 3.62 -5.90 -1.89
CA VAL A 15 3.60 -4.90 -0.82
C VAL A 15 4.83 -4.00 -0.89
N VAL A 16 4.58 -2.70 -0.84
CA VAL A 16 5.57 -1.65 -1.06
C VAL A 16 5.32 -0.51 -0.08
N LEU A 17 6.38 0.02 0.54
CA LEU A 17 6.30 1.27 1.30
C LEU A 17 6.14 2.44 0.33
N GLU A 18 5.28 3.40 0.63
CA GLU A 18 5.12 4.54 -0.27
C GLU A 18 6.41 5.35 -0.37
N SER A 19 6.98 5.75 0.76
CA SER A 19 8.18 6.58 0.80
C SER A 19 9.15 6.24 1.92
N ALA A 20 8.76 5.38 2.87
CA ALA A 20 9.62 5.01 3.98
C ALA A 20 10.74 4.06 3.53
N SER A 21 11.89 4.16 4.19
CA SER A 21 13.01 3.23 4.02
C SER A 21 12.87 2.05 4.99
N GLY A 22 13.29 0.86 4.56
CA GLY A 22 13.20 -0.34 5.39
C GLY A 22 13.48 -1.62 4.60
N PRO A 23 13.14 -2.80 5.17
CA PRO A 23 13.32 -4.09 4.50
C PRO A 23 12.32 -4.32 3.35
N LEU A 24 11.27 -3.51 3.28
CA LEU A 24 10.33 -3.52 2.17
C LEU A 24 10.80 -2.57 1.06
N PRO A 25 10.51 -2.90 -0.21
CA PRO A 25 10.73 -1.97 -1.33
C PRO A 25 10.00 -0.65 -1.09
N SER A 26 10.61 0.45 -1.54
CA SER A 26 10.04 1.80 -1.44
C SER A 26 9.69 2.33 -2.83
N LEU A 27 8.44 2.75 -3.02
CA LEU A 27 7.99 3.30 -4.30
C LEU A 27 8.72 4.61 -4.61
N ALA A 28 8.88 5.50 -3.62
CA ALA A 28 9.61 6.75 -3.80
C ALA A 28 11.07 6.52 -4.24
N ALA A 29 11.76 5.56 -3.63
CA ALA A 29 13.12 5.18 -4.04
C ALA A 29 13.13 4.59 -5.47
N ALA A 30 12.14 3.76 -5.82
CA ALA A 30 12.02 3.20 -7.16
C ALA A 30 11.72 4.26 -8.24
N ILE A 31 10.98 5.33 -7.90
CA ILE A 31 10.70 6.45 -8.81
C ILE A 31 12.00 7.15 -9.22
N VAL A 32 12.89 7.39 -8.25
CA VAL A 32 14.14 8.12 -8.45
C VAL A 32 15.31 7.22 -8.86
N GLY A 33 15.18 5.91 -8.65
CA GLY A 33 16.20 4.91 -8.99
C GLY A 33 17.29 4.75 -7.93
N GLU A 34 17.16 5.42 -6.78
CA GLU A 34 18.16 5.43 -5.71
C GLU A 34 17.51 5.54 -4.32
N PRO A 35 18.23 5.15 -3.24
CA PRO A 35 17.74 5.36 -1.88
C PRO A 35 17.62 6.85 -1.55
N ILE A 36 16.44 7.26 -1.07
CA ILE A 36 16.22 8.64 -0.62
C ILE A 36 16.76 8.82 0.81
N ARG A 37 17.65 9.79 1.00
CA ARG A 37 18.14 10.23 2.31
C ARG A 37 17.30 11.40 2.81
N GLY A 38 16.73 11.30 4.01
CA GLY A 38 15.90 12.35 4.61
C GLY A 38 14.50 12.44 3.98
N SER A 39 13.94 13.65 3.92
CA SER A 39 12.60 13.87 3.37
C SER A 39 12.63 13.88 1.84
N TRP A 40 11.79 13.05 1.21
CA TRP A 40 11.63 13.03 -0.24
C TRP A 40 11.11 14.37 -0.80
N TRP A 41 10.48 15.20 0.04
CA TRP A 41 9.98 16.53 -0.37
C TRP A 41 11.11 17.48 -0.80
N GLY A 42 12.30 17.32 -0.23
CA GLY A 42 13.50 18.10 -0.59
C GLY A 42 14.29 17.49 -1.76
N HIS A 43 13.87 16.36 -2.30
CA HIS A 43 14.56 15.71 -3.41
C HIS A 43 14.32 16.49 -4.71
N PRO A 44 15.32 16.61 -5.63
CA PRO A 44 15.13 17.26 -6.92
C PRO A 44 13.95 16.69 -7.74
N GLN A 45 13.65 15.41 -7.57
CA GLN A 45 12.51 14.73 -8.19
C GLN A 45 11.27 14.62 -7.29
N GLY A 46 11.18 15.43 -6.23
CA GLY A 46 10.06 15.41 -5.27
C GLY A 46 8.69 15.56 -5.95
N GLN A 47 8.58 16.46 -6.94
CA GLN A 47 7.34 16.63 -7.70
C GLN A 47 6.93 15.36 -8.46
N GLN A 48 7.89 14.64 -9.04
CA GLN A 48 7.63 13.37 -9.72
C GLN A 48 7.17 12.30 -8.73
N ILE A 49 7.80 12.23 -7.55
CA ILE A 49 7.38 11.34 -6.46
C ILE A 49 5.94 11.62 -6.07
N PHE A 50 5.61 12.88 -5.81
CA PHE A 50 4.26 13.32 -5.46
C PHE A 50 3.24 12.91 -6.54
N GLN A 51 3.46 13.27 -7.80
CA GLN A 51 2.51 12.98 -8.88
C GLN A 51 2.23 11.48 -9.03
N ILE A 52 3.27 10.65 -9.02
CA ILE A 52 3.13 9.21 -9.23
C ILE A 52 2.48 8.53 -8.02
N THR A 53 2.93 8.84 -6.80
CA THR A 53 2.34 8.27 -5.57
C THR A 53 0.85 8.60 -5.47
N ARG A 54 0.46 9.84 -5.77
CA ARG A 54 -0.96 10.25 -5.81
C ARG A 54 -1.76 9.50 -6.87
N ALA A 55 -1.18 9.28 -8.05
CA ALA A 55 -1.84 8.51 -9.10
C ALA A 55 -2.00 7.02 -8.71
N VAL A 56 -1.01 6.43 -8.06
CA VAL A 56 -1.06 5.03 -7.57
C VAL A 56 -2.13 4.86 -6.49
N ARG A 57 -2.22 5.80 -5.53
CA ARG A 57 -3.26 5.78 -4.47
C ARG A 57 -4.69 5.82 -4.99
N LYS A 58 -4.92 6.43 -6.16
CA LYS A 58 -6.25 6.48 -6.79
C LYS A 58 -6.66 5.15 -7.44
N SER A 59 -5.73 4.19 -7.58
CA SER A 59 -6.04 2.90 -8.17
C SER A 59 -6.88 2.05 -7.23
N LYS A 60 -8.02 1.54 -7.73
CA LYS A 60 -8.87 0.58 -7.01
C LYS A 60 -8.19 -0.77 -6.75
N SER A 61 -7.05 -1.05 -7.38
CA SER A 61 -6.28 -2.28 -7.16
C SER A 61 -5.27 -2.17 -6.01
N ILE A 62 -5.17 -1.02 -5.36
CA ILE A 62 -4.20 -0.75 -4.30
C ILE A 62 -4.94 -0.39 -3.02
N LEU A 63 -4.74 -1.19 -1.98
CA LEU A 63 -5.07 -0.81 -0.62
C LEU A 63 -3.93 0.09 -0.12
N VAL A 64 -4.29 1.28 0.36
CA VAL A 64 -3.36 2.21 0.99
C VAL A 64 -3.64 2.18 2.48
N CYS A 65 -2.70 1.70 3.28
CA CYS A 65 -2.89 1.52 4.72
C CYS A 65 -1.57 1.73 5.48
N ARG A 66 -1.55 1.45 6.79
CA ARG A 66 -0.37 1.62 7.65
C ARG A 66 0.21 0.28 8.15
N LEU A 67 0.23 -0.71 7.25
CA LEU A 67 0.52 -2.11 7.56
C LEU A 67 1.88 -2.32 8.24
N PHE A 68 2.97 -1.90 7.59
CA PHE A 68 4.32 -2.19 8.08
C PHE A 68 4.77 -1.15 9.11
N LYS A 69 4.74 -1.52 10.40
CA LYS A 69 5.18 -0.67 11.52
C LYS A 69 4.54 0.73 11.49
N GLY A 70 3.28 0.84 11.10
CA GLY A 70 2.54 2.11 11.03
C GLY A 70 2.91 2.99 9.83
N LYS A 71 3.78 2.55 8.91
CA LYS A 71 4.19 3.30 7.72
C LYS A 71 3.18 3.13 6.59
N VAL A 72 2.97 4.19 5.81
CA VAL A 72 2.13 4.12 4.61
C VAL A 72 2.65 3.03 3.67
N THR A 73 1.78 2.06 3.43
CA THR A 73 2.05 0.84 2.70
C THR A 73 1.01 0.67 1.61
N LEU A 74 1.46 0.30 0.42
CA LEU A 74 0.68 0.03 -0.78
C LEU A 74 0.60 -1.49 -0.94
N VAL A 75 -0.60 -2.04 -0.86
CA VAL A 75 -0.86 -3.49 -0.98
C VAL A 75 -1.66 -3.75 -2.25
N HIS A 76 -1.08 -4.49 -3.18
CA HIS A 76 -1.75 -4.88 -4.41
C HIS A 76 -2.89 -5.88 -4.13
N GLN A 77 -4.00 -5.75 -4.86
CA GLN A 77 -5.21 -6.55 -4.69
C GLN A 77 -5.01 -8.07 -4.75
N ARG A 78 -3.96 -8.55 -5.44
CA ARG A 78 -3.60 -9.98 -5.48
C ARG A 78 -3.30 -10.56 -4.10
N LEU A 79 -2.90 -9.72 -3.15
CA LEU A 79 -2.57 -10.11 -1.78
C LEU A 79 -3.68 -9.81 -0.78
N TRP A 80 -4.77 -9.13 -1.16
CA TRP A 80 -5.85 -8.84 -0.22
C TRP A 80 -6.43 -10.09 0.45
N PRO A 81 -6.70 -11.21 -0.25
CA PRO A 81 -7.18 -12.42 0.42
C PRO A 81 -6.19 -12.96 1.47
N ALA A 82 -4.89 -12.88 1.19
CA ALA A 82 -3.85 -13.31 2.12
C ALA A 82 -3.78 -12.39 3.34
N VAL A 83 -3.83 -11.06 3.13
CA VAL A 83 -3.86 -10.07 4.21
C VAL A 83 -5.10 -10.24 5.09
N VAL A 84 -6.27 -10.39 4.48
CA VAL A 84 -7.54 -10.61 5.19
C VAL A 84 -7.50 -11.91 5.99
N ARG A 85 -6.91 -12.98 5.45
CA ARG A 85 -6.83 -14.28 6.13
C ARG A 85 -6.03 -14.25 7.42
N VAL A 86 -5.03 -13.39 7.53
CA VAL A 86 -4.18 -13.22 8.73
C VAL A 86 -4.34 -11.83 9.36
N ALA A 87 -5.51 -11.20 9.15
CA ALA A 87 -5.77 -9.84 9.60
C ALA A 87 -5.70 -9.68 11.12
N ASP A 88 -6.03 -10.74 11.86
CA ASP A 88 -5.97 -10.85 13.32
C ASP A 88 -4.54 -10.72 13.89
N ARG A 89 -3.53 -10.89 13.04
CA ARG A 89 -2.11 -10.70 13.41
C ARG A 89 -1.62 -9.26 13.31
N PHE A 90 -2.47 -8.34 12.85
CA PHE A 90 -2.16 -6.93 12.77
C PHE A 90 -3.08 -6.13 13.71
N PRO A 91 -2.63 -4.97 14.23
CA PRO A 91 -3.57 -4.00 14.78
C PRO A 91 -4.62 -3.64 13.73
N SER A 92 -5.91 -3.66 14.07
CA SER A 92 -6.99 -3.40 13.12
C SER A 92 -6.85 -2.04 12.42
N THR A 93 -6.33 -1.04 13.14
CA THR A 93 -6.04 0.30 12.62
C THR A 93 -4.95 0.33 11.54
N HIS A 94 -4.11 -0.69 11.44
CA HIS A 94 -3.09 -0.80 10.39
C HIS A 94 -3.68 -1.25 9.04
N LEU A 95 -4.89 -1.83 9.06
CA LEU A 95 -5.61 -2.29 7.87
C LEU A 95 -6.72 -1.33 7.42
N THR A 96 -6.86 -0.17 8.07
CA THR A 96 -7.74 0.91 7.60
C THR A 96 -7.31 1.38 6.21
N TRP A 97 -8.24 1.39 5.26
CA TRP A 97 -8.01 1.95 3.93
C TRP A 97 -8.07 3.48 4.02
N ILE A 98 -6.95 4.11 3.68
CA ILE A 98 -6.75 5.56 3.66
C ILE A 98 -6.90 6.08 2.23
N VAL A 99 -7.90 6.90 1.98
CA VAL A 99 -8.13 7.56 0.69
C VAL A 99 -7.94 9.07 0.88
N GLU A 100 -7.07 9.68 0.05
CA GLU A 100 -6.94 11.14 0.03
C GLU A 100 -7.85 11.74 -1.03
N ILE A 101 -8.82 12.54 -0.58
CA ILE A 101 -9.72 13.29 -1.45
C ILE A 101 -9.18 14.71 -1.60
N HIS A 102 -8.94 15.10 -2.84
CA HIS A 102 -8.56 16.46 -3.19
C HIS A 102 -9.85 17.26 -3.38
N ALA A 103 -10.19 18.13 -2.44
CA ALA A 103 -11.29 19.06 -2.62
C ALA A 103 -10.88 20.17 -3.61
N THR A 104 -11.87 20.74 -4.30
CA THR A 104 -11.71 21.78 -5.34
C THR A 104 -11.00 23.06 -4.87
N ALA A 105 -10.76 23.24 -3.58
CA ALA A 105 -10.13 24.43 -2.99
C ALA A 105 -8.74 24.17 -2.36
N GLY A 106 -8.06 23.08 -2.71
CA GLY A 106 -6.71 22.77 -2.18
C GLY A 106 -6.69 22.19 -0.77
N HIS A 107 -7.86 22.03 -0.13
CA HIS A 107 -7.98 21.25 1.10
C HIS A 107 -7.92 19.76 0.79
N HIS A 108 -7.02 19.05 1.47
CA HIS A 108 -6.93 17.60 1.41
C HIS A 108 -7.71 17.04 2.60
N ARG A 109 -8.70 16.19 2.34
CA ARG A 109 -9.34 15.40 3.39
C ARG A 109 -8.90 13.95 3.24
N VAL A 110 -8.58 13.33 4.37
CA VAL A 110 -8.37 11.88 4.44
C VAL A 110 -9.72 11.25 4.79
N GLU A 111 -10.19 10.35 3.94
CA GLU A 111 -11.24 9.41 4.28
C GLU A 111 -10.61 8.09 4.68
N GLU A 112 -11.12 7.52 5.77
CA GLU A 112 -10.65 6.27 6.32
C GLU A 112 -11.83 5.29 6.32
N THR A 113 -11.64 4.13 5.71
CA THR A 113 -12.60 3.01 5.78
C THR A 113 -11.94 1.89 6.61
N PRO A 114 -12.46 1.58 7.81
CA PRO A 114 -11.84 0.60 8.69
C PRO A 114 -11.93 -0.81 8.10
N PHE A 115 -11.09 -1.71 8.58
CA PHE A 115 -11.25 -3.14 8.32
C PHE A 115 -12.35 -3.72 9.24
N PRO A 116 -13.23 -4.61 8.76
CA PRO A 116 -13.26 -5.21 7.43
C PRO A 116 -14.15 -4.49 6.39
N ASP A 117 -14.68 -3.30 6.68
CA ASP A 117 -15.72 -2.62 5.90
C ASP A 117 -15.36 -2.40 4.42
N TRP A 118 -14.08 -2.20 4.10
CA TRP A 118 -13.63 -2.00 2.72
C TRP A 118 -13.49 -3.29 1.91
N VAL A 119 -13.53 -4.47 2.54
CA VAL A 119 -13.17 -5.74 1.92
C VAL A 119 -14.31 -6.22 1.02
N PRO A 120 -14.09 -6.39 -0.31
CA PRO A 120 -15.13 -6.91 -1.19
C PRO A 120 -15.54 -8.35 -0.82
N ALA A 121 -16.82 -8.69 -0.96
CA ALA A 121 -17.33 -10.04 -0.63
C ALA A 121 -16.52 -11.18 -1.26
N ARG A 122 -16.12 -11.04 -2.54
CA ARG A 122 -15.26 -12.03 -3.22
C ARG A 122 -13.92 -12.26 -2.51
N VAL A 123 -13.35 -11.22 -1.91
CA VAL A 123 -12.07 -11.29 -1.20
C VAL A 123 -12.26 -11.99 0.13
N LEU A 124 -13.39 -11.77 0.82
CA LEU A 124 -13.76 -12.52 2.03
C LEU A 124 -13.89 -14.02 1.72
N THR A 125 -14.58 -14.39 0.65
CA THR A 125 -14.70 -15.80 0.22
C THR A 125 -13.33 -16.40 -0.10
N GLN A 126 -12.50 -15.68 -0.86
CA GLN A 126 -11.14 -16.13 -1.18
C GLN A 126 -10.28 -16.29 0.08
N ALA A 127 -10.34 -15.33 1.01
CA ALA A 127 -9.63 -15.39 2.27
C ALA A 127 -10.04 -16.61 3.10
N ALA A 128 -11.35 -16.86 3.24
CA ALA A 128 -11.87 -18.01 3.97
C ALA A 128 -11.38 -19.36 3.40
N SER A 129 -11.13 -19.43 2.08
CA SER A 129 -10.60 -20.63 1.42
C SER A 129 -9.07 -20.83 1.58
N LEU A 130 -8.34 -19.81 2.05
CA LEU A 130 -6.89 -19.88 2.27
C LEU A 130 -6.56 -20.43 3.66
N SER A 131 -5.55 -21.30 3.74
CA SER A 131 -4.92 -21.59 5.03
C SER A 131 -4.03 -20.43 5.46
N GLU A 132 -3.86 -20.24 6.77
CA GLU A 132 -2.96 -19.20 7.32
C GLU A 132 -1.53 -19.38 6.81
N GLN A 133 -1.06 -20.63 6.74
CA GLN A 133 0.26 -20.94 6.22
C GLN A 133 0.42 -20.50 4.75
N LYS A 134 -0.59 -20.72 3.90
CA LYS A 134 -0.56 -20.26 2.51
C LYS A 134 -0.62 -18.74 2.43
N ALA A 135 -1.43 -18.10 3.27
CA ALA A 135 -1.52 -16.64 3.36
C ALA A 135 -0.17 -16.04 3.77
N GLN A 136 0.46 -16.51 4.85
CA GLN A 136 1.78 -16.08 5.30
C GLN A 136 2.84 -16.26 4.22
N ARG A 137 2.87 -17.42 3.55
CA ARG A 137 3.80 -17.65 2.43
C ARG A 137 3.60 -16.66 1.29
N ALA A 138 2.35 -16.27 1.00
CA ALA A 138 2.05 -15.27 -0.02
C ALA A 138 2.49 -13.85 0.38
N LEU A 139 2.42 -13.52 1.68
CA LEU A 139 2.97 -12.27 2.21
C LEU A 139 4.50 -12.33 2.32
N GLY A 140 5.10 -13.51 2.42
CA GLY A 140 6.55 -13.66 2.52
C GLY A 140 7.11 -13.08 3.83
N ARG A 141 8.38 -12.68 3.82
CA ARG A 141 9.17 -12.36 5.04
C ARG A 141 8.71 -11.13 5.82
N TRP A 142 7.75 -10.35 5.33
CA TRP A 142 7.22 -9.18 6.02
C TRP A 142 5.86 -9.43 6.67
N GLY A 143 5.20 -10.55 6.35
CA GLY A 143 4.00 -10.99 7.04
C GLY A 143 4.30 -11.36 8.50
N PRO A 144 3.30 -11.28 9.40
CA PRO A 144 3.39 -11.70 10.79
C PRO A 144 3.28 -13.23 10.96
#